data_AF-A0A6A4Z9X5-F1
#
_entry.id   AF-A0A6A4Z9X5-F1
#
_cell.length_a   1.000
_cell.length_b   1.000
_cell.length_c   1.000
_cell.angle_alpha   90.00
_cell.angle_beta   90.00
_cell.angle_gamma   90.00
#
_symmetry.space_group_name_H-M   'P 1'
#
loop_
_entity.id
_entity.type
_entity.pdbx_description
1 polymer ?
#
loop_
_entity_poly.entity_id
_entity_poly.type
_entity_poly.pdbx_seq_one_letter_code
_entity_poly.pdbx_strand_id
1 'polypeptide(L)'
;GVCCEDPNYQCNFKNEYLSLCEPKPKMAAEDAESVIARWAQCGGKNFVTNNGVCAPEDKCQAWNEWYSQCIPKPNDDDASAQPRFAQCGGKDYKGNTKCGSQDKCQSWNEWYSQCVPKN
;
A
#
# COMPACT_ATOMS: atom_id res chain seq x y z
N GLY A 1 34.00 -27.31 -4.15
CA GLY A 1 33.31 -26.17 -4.77
C GLY A 1 32.68 -25.37 -3.68
N VAL A 2 33.07 -24.10 -3.55
CA VAL A 2 32.40 -23.17 -2.62
C VAL A 2 31.06 -22.81 -3.24
N CYS A 3 29.98 -23.36 -2.70
CA CYS A 3 28.65 -22.83 -3.01
C CYS A 3 28.40 -21.57 -2.18
N CYS A 4 27.51 -20.73 -2.73
CA CYS A 4 27.23 -19.34 -2.37
C CYS A 4 27.34 -19.02 -0.86
N GLU A 5 28.09 -17.97 -0.52
CA GLU A 5 28.20 -17.47 0.86
C GLU A 5 26.97 -16.66 1.30
N ASP A 6 26.24 -16.06 0.35
CA ASP A 6 25.05 -15.27 0.62
C ASP A 6 23.80 -16.17 0.77
N PRO A 7 23.08 -16.12 1.92
CA PRO A 7 21.88 -16.91 2.16
C PRO A 7 20.72 -16.60 1.19
N ASN A 8 20.75 -15.49 0.46
CA ASN A 8 19.74 -15.10 -0.53
C ASN A 8 19.97 -15.73 -1.92
N TYR A 9 21.07 -16.46 -2.13
CA TYR A 9 21.39 -17.10 -3.41
C TYR A 9 21.42 -18.61 -3.27
N GLN A 10 20.99 -19.31 -4.31
CA GLN A 10 21.03 -20.77 -4.39
C GLN A 10 22.05 -21.21 -5.42
N CYS A 11 22.76 -22.29 -5.09
CA CYS A 11 23.78 -22.86 -5.94
C CYS A 11 23.11 -23.74 -7.00
N ASN A 12 23.01 -23.26 -8.24
CA ASN A 12 22.46 -23.99 -9.37
C ASN A 12 23.58 -24.57 -10.23
N PHE A 13 23.68 -25.90 -10.25
CA PHE A 13 24.65 -26.63 -11.06
C PHE A 13 24.13 -26.76 -12.49
N LYS A 14 24.78 -26.09 -13.45
CA LYS A 14 24.41 -26.15 -14.87
C LYS A 14 25.04 -27.36 -15.56
N ASN A 15 26.23 -27.76 -15.15
CA ASN A 15 26.90 -28.99 -15.59
C ASN A 15 27.95 -29.43 -14.55
N GLU A 16 28.70 -30.48 -14.85
CA GLU A 16 29.70 -31.08 -13.97
C GLU A 16 30.89 -30.15 -13.61
N TYR A 17 31.10 -29.06 -14.37
CA TYR A 17 32.17 -28.08 -14.15
C TYR A 17 31.66 -26.67 -13.77
N LEU A 18 30.35 -26.41 -13.86
CA LEU A 18 29.75 -25.08 -13.73
C LEU A 18 28.62 -25.07 -12.70
N SER A 19 28.86 -24.35 -11.60
CA SER A 19 27.86 -23.95 -10.63
C SER A 19 27.70 -22.43 -10.63
N LEU A 20 26.47 -21.94 -10.78
CA LEU A 20 26.12 -20.53 -10.74
C LEU A 20 25.31 -20.21 -9.48
N CYS A 21 25.66 -19.12 -8.81
CA CYS A 21 24.84 -18.55 -7.75
C CYS A 21 23.72 -17.73 -8.37
N GLU A 22 22.54 -18.32 -8.48
CA GLU A 22 21.35 -17.61 -8.93
C GLU A 22 20.63 -17.07 -7.69
N PRO A 23 20.04 -15.86 -7.75
CA PRO A 23 19.20 -15.39 -6.66
C PRO A 23 18.21 -16.50 -6.35
N LYS A 24 18.07 -16.87 -5.07
CA LYS A 24 16.86 -17.59 -4.68
C LYS A 24 15.70 -16.75 -5.21
N PRO A 25 14.64 -17.38 -5.73
CA PRO A 25 13.39 -16.67 -5.86
C PRO A 25 13.11 -16.08 -4.48
N LYS A 26 13.40 -14.78 -4.29
CA LYS A 26 12.79 -14.01 -3.23
C LYS A 26 11.33 -14.28 -3.45
N MET A 27 10.62 -14.79 -2.46
CA MET A 27 9.18 -15.00 -2.50
C MET A 27 8.53 -13.81 -3.22
N ALA A 28 8.33 -14.00 -4.50
CA ALA A 28 7.84 -13.06 -5.47
C ALA A 28 7.15 -14.02 -6.42
N ALA A 29 5.84 -14.12 -6.21
CA ALA A 29 4.89 -14.92 -6.98
C ALA A 29 4.58 -16.36 -6.50
N GLU A 30 4.35 -16.60 -5.20
CA GLU A 30 3.47 -17.71 -4.74
C GLU A 30 2.59 -17.34 -3.53
N ASP A 31 2.18 -16.07 -3.44
CA ASP A 31 0.97 -15.66 -2.73
C ASP A 31 0.33 -14.53 -3.53
N ALA A 32 -0.17 -14.89 -4.72
CA ALA A 32 -1.13 -14.05 -5.42
C ALA A 32 -2.51 -14.24 -4.75
N GLU A 33 -2.62 -13.90 -3.46
CA GLU A 33 -3.84 -13.23 -3.05
C GLU A 33 -4.01 -12.05 -4.01
N SER A 34 -5.20 -11.86 -4.55
CA SER A 34 -5.42 -10.88 -5.62
C SER A 34 -5.28 -9.45 -5.07
N VAL A 35 -4.04 -9.00 -4.86
CA VAL A 35 -3.77 -7.74 -4.17
C VAL A 35 -4.40 -6.59 -4.97
N ILE A 36 -5.35 -5.92 -4.35
CA ILE A 36 -6.05 -4.79 -4.95
C ILE A 36 -5.05 -3.62 -5.02
N ALA A 37 -4.83 -3.13 -6.23
CA ALA A 37 -3.89 -2.06 -6.49
C ALA A 37 -4.22 -0.79 -5.68
N ARG A 38 -3.20 -0.02 -5.33
CA ARG A 38 -3.37 1.29 -4.70
C ARG A 38 -4.30 2.16 -5.54
N TRP A 39 -5.24 2.83 -4.87
CA TRP A 39 -6.33 3.62 -5.45
C TRP A 39 -7.43 2.82 -6.19
N ALA A 40 -7.34 1.50 -6.28
CA ALA A 40 -8.42 0.69 -6.80
C ALA A 40 -9.53 0.48 -5.76
N GLN A 41 -10.72 0.13 -6.25
CA GLN A 41 -11.87 -0.19 -5.41
C GLN A 41 -11.61 -1.50 -4.65
N CYS A 42 -11.85 -1.49 -3.35
CA CYS A 42 -11.65 -2.64 -2.45
C CYS A 42 -12.91 -3.08 -1.73
N GLY A 43 -14.01 -2.36 -1.89
CA GLY A 43 -15.25 -2.65 -1.21
C GLY A 43 -16.41 -1.79 -1.70
N GLY A 44 -17.58 -2.05 -1.12
CA GLY A 44 -18.86 -1.42 -1.48
C GLY A 44 -19.97 -2.44 -1.62
N LYS A 45 -21.22 -2.00 -1.48
CA LYS A 45 -22.40 -2.85 -1.68
C LYS A 45 -22.43 -3.39 -3.11
N ASN A 46 -22.60 -4.71 -3.24
CA ASN A 46 -22.50 -5.49 -4.48
C ASN A 46 -21.10 -5.52 -5.15
N PHE A 47 -20.05 -5.04 -4.46
CA PHE A 47 -18.68 -5.23 -4.94
C PHE A 47 -18.24 -6.68 -4.72
N VAL A 48 -18.01 -7.42 -5.81
CA VAL A 48 -17.50 -8.79 -5.77
C VAL A 48 -16.00 -8.73 -6.03
N THR A 49 -15.19 -9.14 -5.05
CA THR A 49 -13.74 -9.29 -5.19
C THR A 49 -13.36 -10.77 -5.13
N ASN A 50 -12.33 -11.17 -5.87
CA ASN A 50 -11.77 -12.52 -5.83
C ASN A 50 -10.79 -12.67 -4.64
N ASN A 51 -11.29 -12.47 -3.41
CA ASN A 51 -10.49 -12.46 -2.18
C ASN A 51 -9.35 -11.42 -2.14
N GLY A 52 -9.47 -10.35 -2.93
CA GLY A 52 -8.43 -9.35 -3.00
C GLY A 52 -8.40 -8.48 -1.75
N VAL A 53 -7.27 -8.49 -1.05
CA VAL A 53 -6.95 -7.53 0.01
C VAL A 53 -6.14 -6.37 -0.58
N CYS A 54 -6.25 -5.17 0.01
CA CYS A 54 -5.33 -4.08 -0.35
C CYS A 54 -3.88 -4.50 -0.09
N ALA A 55 -2.93 -3.87 -0.78
CA ALA A 55 -1.51 -4.07 -0.49
C ALA A 55 -1.20 -3.88 1.01
N PRO A 56 -0.17 -4.54 1.57
CA PRO A 56 0.15 -4.46 3.00
C PRO A 56 0.30 -3.04 3.55
N GLU A 57 0.73 -2.10 2.72
CA GLU A 57 0.92 -0.67 3.06
C GLU A 57 -0.35 0.18 2.87
N ASP A 58 -1.44 -0.42 2.43
CA ASP A 58 -2.71 0.25 2.11
C ASP A 58 -3.82 -0.24 3.04
N LYS A 59 -4.81 0.63 3.28
CA LYS A 59 -6.05 0.29 3.99
C LYS A 59 -7.23 0.45 3.05
N CYS A 60 -8.25 -0.41 3.21
CA CYS A 60 -9.50 -0.25 2.48
C CYS A 60 -10.36 0.82 3.17
N GLN A 61 -10.34 2.05 2.65
CA GLN A 61 -11.11 3.17 3.18
C GLN A 61 -12.49 3.21 2.55
N ALA A 62 -13.54 3.11 3.37
CA ALA A 62 -14.90 3.36 2.93
C ALA A 62 -15.14 4.87 2.72
N TRP A 63 -15.69 5.23 1.56
CA TRP A 63 -16.13 6.60 1.26
C TRP A 63 -17.65 6.73 1.37
N ASN A 64 -18.36 5.71 0.91
CA ASN A 64 -19.81 5.57 1.06
C ASN A 64 -20.19 4.08 1.08
N GLU A 65 -21.48 3.76 1.22
CA GLU A 65 -21.97 2.38 1.28
C GLU A 65 -21.66 1.57 0.00
N TRP A 66 -21.46 2.24 -1.15
CA TRP A 66 -21.26 1.63 -2.46
C TRP A 66 -19.79 1.61 -2.91
N TYR A 67 -18.91 2.35 -2.24
CA TYR A 67 -17.54 2.57 -2.69
C TYR A 67 -16.55 2.65 -1.54
N SER A 68 -15.58 1.74 -1.56
CA SER A 68 -14.38 1.76 -0.72
C SER A 68 -13.14 1.62 -1.58
N GLN A 69 -12.06 2.30 -1.22
CA GLN A 69 -10.84 2.39 -2.03
C GLN A 69 -9.59 2.02 -1.21
N CYS A 70 -8.64 1.31 -1.83
CA CYS A 70 -7.32 1.11 -1.24
C CYS A 70 -6.57 2.43 -1.22
N ILE A 71 -6.34 2.98 -0.04
CA ILE A 71 -5.55 4.20 0.13
C ILE A 71 -4.31 3.87 0.97
N PRO A 72 -3.19 4.60 0.81
CA PRO A 72 -2.04 4.44 1.68
C PRO A 72 -2.47 4.53 3.14
N LYS A 73 -1.86 3.70 3.99
CA LYS A 73 -1.95 3.91 5.43
C LYS A 73 -1.30 5.26 5.75
N PRO A 74 -1.84 5.99 6.74
CA PRO A 74 -1.13 7.14 7.27
C PRO A 74 0.26 6.69 7.76
N ASN A 75 1.22 7.63 7.79
CA ASN A 75 2.59 7.36 8.27
C ASN A 75 2.65 7.17 9.80
N ASP A 76 1.57 6.64 10.39
CA ASP A 76 1.25 6.63 11.81
C ASP A 76 0.38 5.45 12.18
N ASP A 77 0.46 5.03 13.43
CA ASP A 77 -0.35 3.96 14.01
C ASP A 77 -1.85 4.29 14.08
N ASP A 78 -2.22 5.57 13.89
CA ASP A 78 -3.62 5.97 13.84
C ASP A 78 -4.22 5.64 12.47
N ALA A 79 -4.77 4.44 12.34
CA ALA A 79 -5.51 3.99 11.16
C ALA A 79 -6.67 4.91 10.76
N SER A 80 -7.15 5.81 11.63
CA SER A 80 -8.17 6.78 11.28
C SER A 80 -7.59 7.93 10.45
N ALA A 81 -6.32 8.30 10.66
CA ALA A 81 -5.70 9.45 10.01
C ALA A 81 -5.70 9.33 8.47
N GLN A 82 -5.81 10.49 7.82
CA GLN A 82 -5.68 10.65 6.38
C GLN A 82 -4.21 10.49 5.99
N PRO A 83 -3.93 9.73 4.92
CA PRO A 83 -2.57 9.58 4.44
C PRO A 83 -2.05 10.87 3.82
N ARG A 84 -0.72 10.91 3.66
CA ARG A 84 -0.07 11.99 2.94
C ARG A 84 -0.72 12.19 1.57
N PHE A 85 -0.96 13.45 1.23
CA PHE A 85 -1.63 13.93 0.03
C PHE A 85 -3.13 13.62 -0.09
N ALA A 86 -3.76 12.99 0.90
CA ALA A 86 -5.21 12.87 0.91
C ALA A 86 -5.90 14.17 1.34
N GLN A 87 -7.17 14.32 0.96
CA GLN A 87 -8.00 15.44 1.36
C GLN A 87 -8.31 15.34 2.86
N CYS A 88 -8.11 16.44 3.58
CA CYS A 88 -8.32 16.54 5.03
C CYS A 88 -9.27 17.70 5.40
N GLY A 89 -9.91 18.33 4.42
CA GLY A 89 -10.82 19.43 4.67
C GLY A 89 -11.36 20.08 3.40
N GLY A 90 -12.23 21.06 3.61
CA GLY A 90 -12.99 21.76 2.57
C GLY A 90 -14.44 22.00 3.03
N LYS A 91 -15.10 23.02 2.49
CA LYS A 91 -16.43 23.49 2.90
C LYS A 91 -17.52 22.40 3.00
N ASP A 92 -17.49 21.41 2.11
CA ASP A 92 -18.44 20.29 2.09
C ASP A 92 -17.80 18.93 2.41
N TYR A 93 -16.56 18.93 2.89
CA TYR A 93 -15.85 17.70 3.17
C TYR A 93 -16.35 17.07 4.48
N LYS A 94 -16.92 15.87 4.38
CA LYS A 94 -17.45 15.10 5.53
C LYS A 94 -16.52 13.96 5.99
N GLY A 95 -15.35 13.84 5.37
CA GLY A 95 -14.36 12.81 5.71
C GLY A 95 -13.52 13.19 6.93
N ASN A 96 -12.49 12.39 7.21
CA ASN A 96 -11.62 12.65 8.36
C ASN A 96 -10.70 13.85 8.09
N THR A 97 -10.61 14.78 9.03
CA THR A 97 -9.79 15.99 8.95
C THR A 97 -8.39 15.82 9.55
N LYS A 98 -8.14 14.71 10.25
CA LYS A 98 -6.86 14.41 10.89
C LYS A 98 -5.86 13.83 9.87
N CYS A 99 -4.71 14.48 9.71
CA CYS A 99 -3.57 13.92 8.97
C CYS A 99 -2.67 13.09 9.89
N GLY A 100 -1.75 12.31 9.31
CA GLY A 100 -0.68 11.65 10.05
C GLY A 100 0.14 12.62 10.94
N SER A 101 0.80 12.14 11.99
CA SER A 101 1.66 12.91 12.89
C SER A 101 2.75 13.68 12.14
N GLN A 102 3.28 13.12 11.05
CA GLN A 102 4.31 13.77 10.21
C GLN A 102 3.74 14.73 9.17
N ASP A 103 2.41 14.86 9.09
CA ASP A 103 1.71 15.66 8.08
C ASP A 103 0.81 16.71 8.73
N LYS A 104 0.61 17.84 8.05
CA LYS A 104 -0.32 18.91 8.44
C LYS A 104 -1.42 19.03 7.39
N CYS A 105 -2.63 19.37 7.82
CA CYS A 105 -3.71 19.70 6.90
C CYS A 105 -3.50 21.13 6.37
N GLN A 106 -3.08 21.26 5.12
CA GLN A 106 -2.88 22.54 4.45
C GLN A 106 -4.08 22.89 3.59
N SER A 107 -4.70 24.04 3.85
CA SER A 107 -5.76 24.58 3.00
C SER A 107 -5.19 25.21 1.74
N TRP A 108 -5.75 24.82 0.59
CA TRP A 108 -5.41 25.40 -0.71
C TRP A 108 -6.45 26.43 -1.15
N ASN A 109 -7.72 26.15 -0.86
CA ASN A 109 -8.85 27.06 -1.05
C ASN A 109 -9.99 26.69 -0.08
N GLU A 110 -11.12 27.41 -0.11
CA GLU A 110 -12.25 27.14 0.80
C GLU A 110 -12.85 25.72 0.60
N TRP A 111 -12.68 25.13 -0.57
CA TRP A 111 -13.29 23.85 -0.96
C TRP A 111 -12.36 22.64 -0.76
N TYR A 112 -11.06 22.87 -0.63
CA TYR A 112 -10.06 21.81 -0.63
C TYR A 112 -8.87 22.09 0.30
N SER A 113 -8.62 21.13 1.20
CA SER A 113 -7.43 21.07 2.04
C SER A 113 -6.80 19.68 1.94
N GLN A 114 -5.47 19.60 1.98
CA GLN A 114 -4.71 18.37 1.75
C GLN A 114 -3.68 18.12 2.85
N CYS A 115 -3.48 16.86 3.22
CA CYS A 115 -2.38 16.47 4.09
C CYS A 115 -1.04 16.62 3.36
N VAL A 116 -0.15 17.44 3.89
CA VAL A 116 1.19 17.67 3.34
C VAL A 116 2.25 17.47 4.43
N PRO A 117 3.50 17.14 4.08
CA PRO A 117 4.57 17.03 5.07
C PRO A 117 4.70 18.26 5.97
N LYS A 118 4.91 18.05 7.26
CA LYS A 118 5.45 19.08 8.16
C LYS A 118 6.94 19.19 7.86
N ASN A 119 7.36 20.31 7.29
CA ASN A 119 8.79 20.62 7.20
C ASN A 119 9.41 20.80 8.59
#